data_AF-A0A2P4XWH9-F1
#
_entry.id   AF-A0A2P4XWH9-F1
#
_cell.length_a   1.000
_cell.length_b   1.000
_cell.length_c   1.000
_cell.angle_alpha   90.00
_cell.angle_beta   90.00
_cell.angle_gamma   90.00
#
_symmetry.space_group_name_H-M   'P 1'
#
loop_
_entity.id
_entity.type
_entity.pdbx_description
1 polymer ?
#
loop_
_entity_poly.entity_id
_entity_poly.type
_entity_poly.pdbx_seq_one_letter_code
_entity_poly.pdbx_strand_id
1 'polypeptide(L)'
;MPQFISWLGYVDDFKTKHPETDAAVMPIMLSRYDDNAVSKMLETAKKTSSTKNFAIRLQEEQFNWWLSKKIFPDDVFKALELDKAGETILSNPQLYTWMEYVTIYNKKNPGRKATMIAPLYARNNGIDADMIIWVAMVSTKTTSIAKQLQAESLELWLRMRYSPRRVFTMLGLGKAGDNFLSNPNFRTWTKYLNDFNKQYPDTKTNPIHTLIAYYGDDALSDILAGARKNPDTEKIATNLQRSLLNAWVRELKDPTEVSKLLKVD
;
A
#
# COMPACT_ATOMS: atom_id res chain seq x y z
N MET A 1 17.67 -35.49 6.40
CA MET A 1 16.97 -35.13 5.13
C MET A 1 16.48 -36.33 4.32
N PRO A 2 17.24 -37.42 4.07
CA PRO A 2 16.74 -38.52 3.21
C PRO A 2 15.44 -39.16 3.72
N GLN A 3 15.30 -39.35 5.04
CA GLN A 3 14.09 -39.89 5.65
C GLN A 3 12.85 -39.00 5.47
N PHE A 4 13.01 -37.67 5.39
CA PHE A 4 11.88 -36.76 5.16
C PHE A 4 11.33 -36.92 3.75
N ILE A 5 12.20 -37.04 2.75
CA ILE A 5 11.78 -37.28 1.36
C ILE A 5 11.11 -38.66 1.22
N SER A 6 11.66 -39.69 1.88
CA SER A 6 11.00 -41.00 1.94
C SER A 6 9.61 -40.92 2.58
N TRP A 7 9.46 -40.13 3.65
CA TRP A 7 8.16 -39.89 4.28
C TRP A 7 7.19 -39.12 3.37
N LEU A 8 7.64 -38.11 2.62
CA LEU A 8 6.79 -37.43 1.63
C LEU A 8 6.25 -38.40 0.58
N GLY A 9 7.12 -39.24 0.02
CA GLY A 9 6.71 -40.29 -0.93
C GLY A 9 5.74 -41.29 -0.31
N TYR A 10 5.96 -41.68 0.95
CA TYR A 10 5.02 -42.53 1.67
C TYR A 10 3.63 -41.90 1.82
N VAL A 11 3.55 -40.62 2.18
CA VAL A 11 2.25 -39.91 2.29
C VAL A 11 1.53 -39.86 0.94
N ASP A 12 2.26 -39.63 -0.15
CA ASP A 12 1.69 -39.62 -1.51
C ASP A 12 1.15 -41.00 -1.92
N ASP A 13 1.94 -42.05 -1.71
CA ASP A 13 1.55 -43.43 -1.98
C ASP A 13 0.35 -43.84 -1.13
N PHE A 14 0.35 -43.45 0.15
CA PHE A 14 -0.75 -43.72 1.07
C PHE A 14 -2.04 -43.06 0.60
N LYS A 15 -1.99 -41.77 0.26
CA LYS A 15 -3.15 -41.03 -0.26
C LYS A 15 -3.67 -41.61 -1.58
N THR A 16 -2.78 -42.06 -2.45
CA THR A 16 -3.15 -42.67 -3.74
C THR A 16 -3.85 -44.02 -3.54
N LYS A 17 -3.39 -44.82 -2.57
CA LYS A 17 -3.98 -46.14 -2.26
C LYS A 17 -5.23 -46.06 -1.38
N HIS A 18 -5.38 -44.97 -0.62
CA HIS A 18 -6.47 -44.75 0.35
C HIS A 18 -7.11 -43.37 0.14
N PRO A 19 -7.75 -43.11 -1.02
CA PRO A 19 -8.30 -41.80 -1.37
C PRO A 19 -9.46 -41.33 -0.47
N GLU A 20 -10.07 -42.24 0.30
CA GLU A 20 -11.09 -41.95 1.32
C GLU A 20 -10.52 -41.29 2.58
N THR A 21 -9.20 -41.27 2.73
CA THR A 21 -8.53 -40.69 3.91
C THR A 21 -8.15 -39.22 3.68
N ASP A 22 -8.18 -38.42 4.75
CA ASP A 22 -7.72 -37.02 4.73
C ASP A 22 -6.18 -36.89 4.86
N ALA A 23 -5.43 -37.95 4.51
CA ALA A 23 -3.98 -37.95 4.62
C ALA A 23 -3.36 -36.85 3.75
N ALA A 24 -2.64 -35.93 4.39
CA ALA A 24 -1.96 -34.84 3.72
C ALA A 24 -0.73 -34.41 4.52
N VAL A 25 0.30 -33.92 3.83
CA VAL A 25 1.56 -33.51 4.44
C VAL A 25 1.36 -32.31 5.37
N MET A 26 0.60 -31.30 4.92
CA MET A 26 0.39 -30.04 5.65
C MET A 26 -0.20 -30.19 7.06
N PRO A 27 -1.35 -30.88 7.28
CA PRO A 27 -1.87 -31.05 8.64
C PRO A 27 -0.90 -31.80 9.56
N ILE A 28 -0.12 -32.74 9.03
CA ILE A 28 0.89 -33.46 9.82
C ILE A 28 2.03 -32.52 10.22
N MET A 29 2.53 -31.68 9.30
CA MET A 29 3.54 -30.68 9.63
C MET A 29 3.02 -29.63 10.63
N LEU A 30 1.79 -29.15 10.43
CA LEU A 30 1.15 -28.15 11.27
C LEU A 30 0.77 -28.67 12.67
N SER A 31 0.73 -30.00 12.87
CA SER A 31 0.60 -30.60 14.20
C SER A 31 1.85 -30.45 15.08
N ARG A 32 3.00 -30.11 14.47
CA ARG A 32 4.31 -30.01 15.15
C ARG A 32 4.92 -28.63 15.09
N TYR A 33 4.59 -27.85 14.08
CA TYR A 33 5.14 -26.54 13.80
C TYR A 33 4.01 -25.57 13.44
N ASP A 34 4.10 -24.32 13.86
CA ASP A 34 3.15 -23.30 13.41
C ASP A 34 3.37 -22.91 11.93
N ASP A 35 2.43 -22.18 11.35
CA ASP A 35 2.48 -21.73 9.95
C ASP A 35 3.75 -20.95 9.62
N ASN A 36 4.18 -20.04 10.50
CA ASN A 36 5.39 -19.24 10.34
C ASN A 36 6.65 -20.12 10.29
N ALA A 37 6.76 -21.10 11.18
CA ALA A 37 7.86 -22.05 11.23
C ALA A 37 7.88 -22.92 9.97
N VAL A 38 6.74 -23.47 9.53
CA VAL A 38 6.64 -24.24 8.29
C VAL A 38 7.04 -23.39 7.09
N SER A 39 6.49 -22.19 6.92
CA SER A 39 6.81 -21.32 5.79
C SER A 39 8.29 -20.91 5.79
N LYS A 40 8.90 -20.63 6.95
CA LYS A 40 10.35 -20.38 7.06
C LYS A 40 11.21 -21.58 6.66
N MET A 41 10.82 -22.79 7.06
CA MET A 41 11.51 -24.02 6.65
C MET A 41 11.45 -24.20 5.13
N LEU A 42 10.29 -23.97 4.52
CA LEU A 42 10.10 -24.10 3.07
C LEU A 42 10.90 -23.03 2.30
N GLU A 43 10.85 -21.77 2.72
CA GLU A 43 11.67 -20.70 2.12
C GLU A 43 13.18 -20.96 2.23
N THR A 44 13.61 -21.60 3.32
CA THR A 44 15.01 -22.03 3.47
C THR A 44 15.33 -23.18 2.53
N ALA A 45 14.48 -24.20 2.47
CA ALA A 45 14.65 -25.36 1.61
C ALA A 45 14.59 -25.02 0.10
N LYS A 46 13.89 -23.95 -0.30
CA LYS A 46 13.90 -23.42 -1.69
C LYS A 46 15.28 -22.94 -2.14
N LYS A 47 16.16 -22.54 -1.21
CA LYS A 47 17.51 -22.03 -1.51
C LYS A 47 18.53 -23.14 -1.77
N THR A 48 18.22 -24.39 -1.41
CA THR A 48 19.10 -25.53 -1.61
C THR A 48 18.63 -26.36 -2.81
N SER A 49 19.49 -26.53 -3.81
CA SER A 49 19.13 -27.17 -5.10
C SER A 49 18.50 -28.55 -4.96
N SER A 50 18.98 -29.39 -4.02
CA SER A 50 18.45 -30.74 -3.79
C SER A 50 17.05 -30.78 -3.17
N THR A 51 16.64 -29.73 -2.45
CA THR A 51 15.31 -29.66 -1.80
C THR A 51 14.35 -28.70 -2.48
N LYS A 52 14.83 -27.90 -3.43
CA LYS A 52 14.08 -26.79 -4.04
C LYS A 52 12.72 -27.22 -4.59
N ASN A 53 12.68 -28.28 -5.39
CA ASN A 53 11.42 -28.74 -6.01
C ASN A 53 10.40 -29.24 -4.98
N PHE A 54 10.87 -29.96 -3.95
CA PHE A 54 10.01 -30.40 -2.85
C PHE A 54 9.48 -29.21 -2.05
N ALA A 55 10.33 -28.22 -1.78
CA ALA A 55 9.93 -27.04 -1.03
C ALA A 55 8.90 -26.17 -1.78
N ILE A 56 9.06 -26.03 -3.11
CA ILE A 56 8.07 -25.36 -3.97
C ILE A 56 6.73 -26.09 -3.90
N ARG A 57 6.74 -27.40 -4.15
CA ARG A 57 5.53 -28.22 -4.09
C ARG A 57 4.84 -28.13 -2.73
N LEU A 58 5.58 -28.24 -1.64
CA LEU A 58 5.02 -28.16 -0.29
C LEU A 58 4.49 -26.75 0.04
N GLN A 59 5.07 -25.69 -0.53
CA GLN A 59 4.52 -24.35 -0.40
C GLN A 59 3.15 -24.24 -1.09
N GLU A 60 3.00 -24.82 -2.28
CA GLU A 60 1.72 -24.87 -2.97
C GLU A 60 0.68 -25.67 -2.16
N GLU A 61 1.10 -26.78 -1.56
CA GLU A 61 0.25 -27.54 -0.63
C GLU A 61 -0.14 -26.70 0.60
N GLN A 62 0.76 -25.88 1.15
CA GLN A 62 0.45 -24.96 2.25
C GLN A 62 -0.61 -23.93 1.84
N PHE A 63 -0.48 -23.32 0.66
CA PHE A 63 -1.48 -22.38 0.14
C PHE A 63 -2.83 -23.06 -0.09
N ASN A 64 -2.84 -24.25 -0.68
CA ASN A 64 -4.06 -25.04 -0.90
C ASN A 64 -4.72 -25.43 0.42
N TRP A 65 -3.92 -25.76 1.44
CA TRP A 65 -4.42 -26.02 2.79
C TRP A 65 -5.14 -24.79 3.36
N TRP A 66 -4.51 -23.61 3.34
CA TRP A 66 -5.13 -22.37 3.80
C TRP A 66 -6.43 -22.04 3.04
N LEU A 67 -6.43 -22.21 1.71
CA LEU A 67 -7.65 -22.04 0.89
C LEU A 67 -8.75 -23.03 1.27
N SER A 68 -8.42 -24.32 1.48
CA SER A 68 -9.39 -25.35 1.85
C SER A 68 -10.05 -25.07 3.20
N LYS A 69 -9.28 -24.47 4.12
CA LYS A 69 -9.76 -24.03 5.44
C LYS A 69 -10.41 -22.65 5.41
N LYS A 70 -10.52 -22.03 4.21
CA LYS A 70 -11.11 -20.69 4.00
C LYS A 70 -10.45 -19.61 4.87
N ILE A 71 -9.16 -19.77 5.15
CA ILE A 71 -8.39 -18.81 5.95
C ILE A 71 -8.24 -17.53 5.12
N PHE A 72 -8.56 -16.38 5.70
CA PHE A 72 -8.48 -15.11 4.99
C PHE A 72 -7.02 -14.62 4.96
N PRO A 73 -6.57 -13.89 3.93
CA PRO A 73 -5.18 -13.43 3.89
C PRO A 73 -4.75 -12.59 5.09
N ASP A 74 -5.64 -11.85 5.74
CA ASP A 74 -5.31 -11.11 6.98
C ASP A 74 -4.98 -12.04 8.16
N ASP A 75 -5.58 -13.23 8.21
CA ASP A 75 -5.28 -14.23 9.23
C ASP A 75 -3.93 -14.89 8.95
N VAL A 76 -3.63 -15.18 7.67
CA VAL A 76 -2.29 -15.66 7.26
C VAL A 76 -1.21 -14.61 7.56
N PHE A 77 -1.51 -13.32 7.38
CA PHE A 77 -0.58 -12.24 7.71
C PHE A 77 -0.14 -12.29 9.19
N LYS A 78 -1.10 -12.54 10.10
CA LYS A 78 -0.84 -12.71 11.54
C LYS A 78 -0.18 -14.05 11.85
N ALA A 79 -0.60 -15.12 11.19
CA ALA A 79 -0.02 -16.46 11.36
C ALA A 79 1.46 -16.49 10.97
N LEU A 80 1.87 -15.67 10.00
CA LEU A 80 3.26 -15.44 9.61
C LEU A 80 3.96 -14.33 10.43
N GLU A 81 3.31 -13.83 11.47
CA GLU A 81 3.81 -12.82 12.42
C GLU A 81 4.25 -11.50 11.75
N LEU A 82 3.68 -11.16 10.60
CA LEU A 82 4.02 -9.94 9.87
C LEU A 82 3.50 -8.68 10.57
N ASP A 83 2.42 -8.81 11.36
CA ASP A 83 1.91 -7.76 12.22
C ASP A 83 2.94 -7.32 13.28
N LYS A 84 3.73 -8.28 13.79
CA LYS A 84 4.79 -8.07 14.78
C LYS A 84 6.11 -7.55 14.19
N ALA A 85 6.29 -7.56 12.87
CA ALA A 85 7.58 -7.26 12.23
C ALA A 85 8.06 -5.79 12.33
N GLY A 86 7.26 -4.90 12.95
CA GLY A 86 7.59 -3.48 13.07
C GLY A 86 7.91 -2.81 11.73
N GLU A 87 8.98 -2.02 11.72
CA GLU A 87 9.53 -1.31 10.55
C GLU A 87 10.28 -2.26 9.60
N THR A 88 10.65 -3.45 10.08
CA THR A 88 11.44 -4.43 9.30
C THR A 88 10.57 -5.30 8.39
N ILE A 89 9.26 -5.06 8.35
CA ILE A 89 8.29 -5.85 7.56
C ILE A 89 8.67 -5.99 6.09
N LEU A 90 9.19 -4.93 5.46
CA LEU A 90 9.60 -4.95 4.05
C LEU A 90 10.80 -5.85 3.78
N SER A 91 11.61 -6.10 4.81
CA SER A 91 12.76 -7.00 4.75
C SER A 91 12.42 -8.41 5.27
N ASN A 92 11.21 -8.62 5.79
CA ASN A 92 10.78 -9.93 6.26
C ASN A 92 10.50 -10.84 5.06
N PRO A 93 11.24 -11.96 4.87
CA PRO A 93 11.04 -12.86 3.75
C PRO A 93 9.62 -13.44 3.67
N GLN A 94 8.94 -13.59 4.82
CA GLN A 94 7.57 -14.10 4.88
C GLN A 94 6.55 -13.15 4.25
N LEU A 95 6.90 -11.87 4.04
CA LEU A 95 6.04 -10.93 3.32
C LEU A 95 5.77 -11.42 1.90
N TYR A 96 6.78 -11.99 1.23
CA TYR A 96 6.62 -12.50 -0.14
C TYR A 96 5.71 -13.74 -0.18
N THR A 97 5.89 -14.66 0.77
CA THR A 97 5.01 -15.83 0.93
C THR A 97 3.56 -15.40 1.12
N TRP A 98 3.32 -14.39 1.95
CA TRP A 98 1.99 -13.84 2.16
C TRP A 98 1.42 -13.14 0.91
N MET A 99 2.22 -12.32 0.22
CA MET A 99 1.78 -11.65 -1.02
C MET A 99 1.41 -12.65 -2.13
N GLU A 100 2.16 -13.75 -2.23
CA GLU A 100 1.84 -14.85 -3.14
C GLU A 100 0.50 -15.48 -2.78
N TYR A 101 0.27 -15.74 -1.48
CA TYR A 101 -1.01 -16.24 -1.01
C TYR A 101 -2.19 -15.29 -1.32
N VAL A 102 -2.04 -13.98 -1.09
CA VAL A 102 -3.05 -12.96 -1.45
C VAL A 102 -3.39 -13.06 -2.94
N THR A 103 -2.39 -13.22 -3.79
CA THR A 103 -2.57 -13.33 -5.25
C THR A 103 -3.39 -14.56 -5.63
N ILE A 104 -3.04 -15.72 -5.06
CA ILE A 104 -3.76 -16.98 -5.30
C ILE A 104 -5.19 -16.89 -4.75
N TYR A 105 -5.35 -16.38 -3.52
CA TYR A 105 -6.64 -16.19 -2.88
C TYR A 105 -7.56 -15.30 -3.72
N ASN A 106 -7.07 -14.15 -4.20
CA ASN A 106 -7.85 -13.21 -5.02
C ASN A 106 -8.25 -13.79 -6.38
N LYS A 107 -7.40 -14.64 -6.98
CA LYS A 107 -7.73 -15.35 -8.22
C LYS A 107 -8.86 -16.36 -8.02
N LYS A 108 -8.90 -17.02 -6.87
CA LYS A 108 -9.94 -18.00 -6.51
C LYS A 108 -11.22 -17.37 -5.96
N ASN A 109 -11.14 -16.15 -5.41
CA ASN A 109 -12.25 -15.46 -4.74
C ASN A 109 -12.51 -14.07 -5.35
N PRO A 110 -12.92 -13.97 -6.63
CA PRO A 110 -13.04 -12.68 -7.32
C PRO A 110 -14.08 -11.73 -6.70
N GLY A 111 -15.11 -12.28 -6.03
CA GLY A 111 -16.16 -11.50 -5.36
C GLY A 111 -15.79 -10.99 -3.95
N ARG A 112 -14.70 -11.49 -3.35
CA ARG A 112 -14.26 -11.09 -2.00
C ARG A 112 -12.72 -11.04 -1.96
N LYS A 113 -12.15 -10.15 -2.77
CA LYS A 113 -10.70 -9.94 -2.83
C LYS A 113 -10.17 -9.34 -1.52
N ALA A 114 -9.03 -9.84 -1.07
CA ALA A 114 -8.20 -9.20 -0.06
C ALA A 114 -7.30 -8.13 -0.71
N THR A 115 -6.88 -7.16 0.08
CA THR A 115 -5.94 -6.11 -0.32
C THR A 115 -4.69 -6.22 0.54
N MET A 116 -3.53 -6.06 -0.06
CA MET A 116 -2.25 -6.08 0.65
C MET A 116 -2.09 -4.91 1.62
N ILE A 117 -2.78 -3.79 1.38
CA ILE A 117 -2.66 -2.61 2.25
C ILE A 117 -3.49 -2.72 3.56
N ALA A 118 -4.62 -3.43 3.53
CA ALA A 118 -5.55 -3.48 4.66
C ALA A 118 -4.90 -3.94 5.98
N PRO A 119 -4.17 -5.07 6.03
CA PRO A 119 -3.56 -5.50 7.27
C PRO A 119 -2.47 -4.52 7.75
N LEU A 120 -1.83 -3.75 6.86
CA LEU A 120 -0.85 -2.73 7.27
C LEU A 120 -1.51 -1.59 8.05
N TYR A 121 -2.68 -1.11 7.62
CA TYR A 121 -3.45 -0.10 8.37
C TYR A 121 -4.09 -0.65 9.65
N ALA A 122 -4.36 -1.95 9.71
CA ALA A 122 -4.96 -2.58 10.88
C ALA A 122 -3.94 -2.84 12.01
N ARG A 123 -2.64 -2.60 11.78
CA ARG A 123 -1.60 -2.80 12.81
C ARG A 123 -1.76 -1.75 13.90
N ASN A 124 -1.87 -2.20 15.14
CA ASN A 124 -1.87 -1.34 16.31
C ASN A 124 -0.48 -1.34 16.98
N ASN A 125 0.57 -1.06 16.20
CA ASN A 125 1.96 -1.08 16.67
C ASN A 125 2.67 0.26 16.53
N GLY A 126 1.91 1.34 16.28
CA GLY A 126 2.41 2.71 16.19
C GLY A 126 3.14 3.05 14.88
N ILE A 127 3.23 2.13 13.92
CA ILE A 127 3.88 2.37 12.63
C ILE A 127 2.83 2.69 11.59
N ASP A 128 2.94 3.88 11.02
CA ASP A 128 2.09 4.33 9.94
C ASP A 128 2.37 3.52 8.65
N ALA A 129 1.32 2.93 8.06
CA ALA A 129 1.42 2.24 6.79
C ALA A 129 1.95 3.18 5.68
N ASP A 130 1.66 4.47 5.77
CA ASP A 130 2.16 5.48 4.84
C ASP A 130 3.68 5.63 4.93
N MET A 131 4.25 5.52 6.15
CA MET A 131 5.70 5.54 6.37
C MET A 131 6.36 4.29 5.76
N ILE A 132 5.73 3.12 5.89
CA ILE A 132 6.22 1.88 5.27
C ILE A 132 6.27 2.03 3.75
N ILE A 133 5.22 2.57 3.12
CA ILE A 133 5.20 2.82 1.67
C ILE A 133 6.29 3.82 1.29
N TRP A 134 6.47 4.88 2.07
CA TRP A 134 7.50 5.89 1.81
C TRP A 134 8.91 5.27 1.84
N VAL A 135 9.25 4.48 2.88
CA VAL A 135 10.52 3.75 2.95
C VAL A 135 10.67 2.79 1.77
N ALA A 136 9.59 2.07 1.40
CA ALA A 136 9.60 1.14 0.28
C ALA A 136 9.84 1.83 -1.08
N MET A 137 9.42 3.09 -1.24
CA MET A 137 9.64 3.88 -2.45
C MET A 137 11.11 4.30 -2.63
N VAL A 138 11.86 4.47 -1.53
CA VAL A 138 13.27 4.90 -1.58
C VAL A 138 14.20 3.78 -2.10
N SER A 139 13.86 2.53 -1.84
CA SER A 139 14.66 1.37 -2.28
C SER A 139 14.18 0.81 -3.62
N THR A 140 15.10 0.70 -4.59
CA THR A 140 14.83 0.11 -5.92
C THR A 140 14.36 -1.34 -5.85
N LYS A 141 14.76 -2.08 -4.80
CA LYS A 141 14.35 -3.48 -4.58
C LYS A 141 12.88 -3.60 -4.16
N THR A 142 12.33 -2.58 -3.53
CA THR A 142 10.96 -2.59 -2.98
C THR A 142 10.00 -1.67 -3.73
N THR A 143 10.48 -0.91 -4.73
CA THR A 143 9.66 0.08 -5.46
C THR A 143 8.42 -0.53 -6.12
N SER A 144 8.50 -1.76 -6.63
CA SER A 144 7.33 -2.43 -7.23
C SER A 144 6.22 -2.66 -6.19
N ILE A 145 6.59 -3.19 -5.02
CA ILE A 145 5.68 -3.41 -3.89
C ILE A 145 5.12 -2.07 -3.42
N ALA A 146 5.97 -1.06 -3.29
CA ALA A 146 5.57 0.27 -2.86
C ALA A 146 4.51 0.90 -3.79
N LYS A 147 4.69 0.78 -5.11
CA LYS A 147 3.71 1.27 -6.10
C LYS A 147 2.38 0.53 -5.99
N GLN A 148 2.40 -0.78 -5.79
CA GLN A 148 1.19 -1.56 -5.57
C GLN A 148 0.46 -1.11 -4.29
N LEU A 149 1.19 -1.03 -3.16
CA LEU A 149 0.62 -0.58 -1.89
C LEU A 149 0.08 0.85 -1.96
N GLN A 150 0.77 1.76 -2.66
CA GLN A 150 0.27 3.13 -2.88
C GLN A 150 -1.02 3.13 -3.70
N ALA A 151 -1.13 2.32 -4.76
CA ALA A 151 -2.36 2.21 -5.55
C ALA A 151 -3.53 1.68 -4.70
N GLU A 152 -3.32 0.61 -3.95
CA GLU A 152 -4.35 0.07 -3.05
C GLU A 152 -4.73 1.05 -1.93
N SER A 153 -3.77 1.84 -1.44
CA SER A 153 -4.03 2.90 -0.45
C SER A 153 -4.98 3.96 -1.01
N LEU A 154 -4.73 4.44 -2.24
CA LEU A 154 -5.58 5.43 -2.89
C LEU A 154 -7.01 4.91 -3.10
N GLU A 155 -7.16 3.65 -3.53
CA GLU A 155 -8.48 3.02 -3.67
C GLU A 155 -9.18 2.88 -2.30
N LEU A 156 -8.46 2.47 -1.27
CA LEU A 156 -8.99 2.37 0.08
C LEU A 156 -9.43 3.73 0.61
N TRP A 157 -8.60 4.76 0.51
CA TRP A 157 -8.91 6.12 0.96
C TRP A 157 -10.12 6.67 0.22
N LEU A 158 -10.23 6.43 -1.09
CA LEU A 158 -11.37 6.84 -1.90
C LEU A 158 -12.66 6.15 -1.43
N ARG A 159 -12.61 4.84 -1.18
CA ARG A 159 -13.73 4.07 -0.63
C ARG A 159 -14.14 4.55 0.77
N MET A 160 -13.16 4.91 1.60
CA MET A 160 -13.35 5.46 2.94
C MET A 160 -13.69 6.97 2.95
N ARG A 161 -13.86 7.59 1.78
CA ARG A 161 -14.19 9.01 1.59
C ARG A 161 -13.22 9.97 2.28
N TYR A 162 -11.93 9.64 2.28
CA TYR A 162 -10.93 10.56 2.80
C TYR A 162 -10.91 11.82 1.93
N SER A 163 -10.96 13.00 2.55
CA SER A 163 -10.99 14.24 1.79
C SER A 163 -9.69 14.44 1.01
N PRO A 164 -9.71 15.11 -0.16
CA PRO A 164 -8.48 15.46 -0.87
C PRO A 164 -7.46 16.18 0.01
N ARG A 165 -7.89 17.00 0.98
CA ARG A 165 -6.99 17.63 1.96
C ARG A 165 -6.27 16.60 2.83
N ARG A 166 -6.98 15.60 3.37
CA ARG A 166 -6.36 14.53 4.17
C ARG A 166 -5.36 13.73 3.35
N VAL A 167 -5.73 13.37 2.12
CA VAL A 167 -4.85 12.60 1.22
C VAL A 167 -3.62 13.41 0.78
N PHE A 168 -3.73 14.73 0.68
CA PHE A 168 -2.56 15.60 0.47
C PHE A 168 -1.50 15.40 1.56
N THR A 169 -1.93 15.37 2.83
CA THR A 169 -1.05 15.11 3.97
C THR A 169 -0.50 13.69 3.98
N MET A 170 -1.34 12.68 3.73
CA MET A 170 -0.93 11.26 3.73
C MET A 170 0.07 10.93 2.62
N LEU A 171 0.01 11.65 1.49
CA LEU A 171 1.02 11.57 0.43
C LEU A 171 2.32 12.34 0.73
N GLY A 172 2.45 12.90 1.94
CA GLY A 172 3.62 13.63 2.40
C GLY A 172 3.84 14.98 1.72
N LEU A 173 2.86 15.50 0.98
CA LEU A 173 2.99 16.76 0.24
C LEU A 173 3.14 17.96 1.18
N GLY A 174 2.50 17.90 2.36
CA GLY A 174 2.70 18.88 3.42
C GLY A 174 4.14 18.97 3.92
N LYS A 175 4.86 17.84 3.99
CA LYS A 175 6.27 17.80 4.42
C LYS A 175 7.23 18.31 3.35
N ALA A 176 6.80 18.35 2.09
CA ALA A 176 7.60 18.91 1.01
C ALA A 176 7.70 20.45 1.07
N GLY A 177 6.92 21.10 1.97
CA GLY A 177 6.88 22.55 2.10
C GLY A 177 6.59 23.21 0.77
N ASP A 178 7.36 24.24 0.43
CA ASP A 178 7.21 25.05 -0.78
C ASP A 178 7.48 24.24 -2.08
N ASN A 179 8.13 23.07 -1.96
CA ASN A 179 8.53 22.23 -3.09
C ASN A 179 7.49 21.17 -3.46
N PHE A 180 6.28 21.21 -2.88
CA PHE A 180 5.26 20.19 -3.15
C PHE A 180 4.86 20.11 -4.63
N LEU A 181 4.97 21.21 -5.39
CA LEU A 181 4.64 21.23 -6.82
C LEU A 181 5.60 20.40 -7.68
N SER A 182 6.86 20.30 -7.26
CA SER A 182 7.86 19.44 -7.91
C SER A 182 7.79 17.98 -7.43
N ASN A 183 7.02 17.71 -6.37
CA ASN A 183 6.90 16.38 -5.81
C ASN A 183 6.03 15.50 -6.74
N PRO A 184 6.51 14.32 -7.18
CA PRO A 184 5.73 13.42 -8.03
C PRO A 184 4.38 13.01 -7.41
N ASN A 185 4.27 12.98 -6.08
CA ASN A 185 3.02 12.70 -5.39
C ASN A 185 1.95 13.78 -5.62
N PHE A 186 2.30 14.98 -6.07
CA PHE A 186 1.31 16.02 -6.39
C PHE A 186 0.44 15.63 -7.58
N ARG A 187 1.05 14.96 -8.58
CA ARG A 187 0.32 14.39 -9.71
C ARG A 187 -0.60 13.25 -9.25
N THR A 188 -0.12 12.40 -8.35
CA THR A 188 -0.92 11.34 -7.72
C THR A 188 -2.12 11.90 -6.96
N TRP A 189 -1.89 12.94 -6.15
CA TRP A 189 -2.94 13.64 -5.42
C TRP A 189 -3.97 14.31 -6.35
N THR A 190 -3.53 14.95 -7.43
CA THR A 190 -4.43 15.57 -8.41
C THR A 190 -5.34 14.53 -9.07
N LYS A 191 -4.79 13.35 -9.40
CA LYS A 191 -5.59 12.23 -9.90
C LYS A 191 -6.62 11.78 -8.85
N TYR A 192 -6.20 11.58 -7.61
CA TYR A 192 -7.09 11.22 -6.52
C TYR A 192 -8.23 12.23 -6.33
N LEU A 193 -7.93 13.54 -6.37
CA LEU A 193 -8.93 14.60 -6.26
C LEU A 193 -9.98 14.50 -7.38
N ASN A 194 -9.54 14.23 -8.61
CA ASN A 194 -10.45 14.05 -9.75
C ASN A 194 -11.36 12.82 -9.58
N ASP A 195 -10.78 11.69 -9.15
CA ASP A 195 -11.53 10.46 -8.88
C ASP A 195 -12.53 10.67 -7.73
N PHE A 196 -12.11 11.37 -6.66
CA PHE A 196 -12.96 11.77 -5.54
C PHE A 196 -14.14 12.64 -5.99
N ASN A 197 -13.88 13.70 -6.76
CA ASN A 197 -14.93 14.60 -7.26
C ASN A 197 -15.92 13.90 -8.20
N LYS A 198 -15.43 12.94 -8.99
CA LYS A 198 -16.27 12.13 -9.88
C LYS A 198 -17.19 11.21 -9.08
N GLN A 199 -16.69 10.62 -7.98
CA GLN A 199 -17.46 9.70 -7.15
C GLN A 199 -18.37 10.40 -6.14
N TYR A 200 -17.99 11.58 -5.65
CA TYR A 200 -18.68 12.33 -4.61
C TYR A 200 -18.93 13.79 -5.05
N PRO A 201 -19.85 14.01 -6.01
CA PRO A 201 -20.08 15.33 -6.61
C PRO A 201 -20.60 16.37 -5.61
N ASP A 202 -21.33 15.94 -4.57
CA ASP A 202 -21.92 16.83 -3.55
C ASP A 202 -20.85 17.46 -2.64
N THR A 203 -19.71 16.79 -2.49
CA THR A 203 -18.60 17.26 -1.65
C THR A 203 -17.37 17.62 -2.50
N LYS A 204 -17.58 17.89 -3.80
CA LYS A 204 -16.48 18.17 -4.72
C LYS A 204 -15.70 19.40 -4.27
N THR A 205 -14.39 19.36 -4.45
CA THR A 205 -13.49 20.49 -4.21
C THR A 205 -12.64 20.73 -5.46
N ASN A 206 -11.71 21.68 -5.41
CA ASN A 206 -10.74 21.86 -6.47
C ASN A 206 -9.34 21.99 -5.85
N PRO A 207 -8.26 21.92 -6.66
CA PRO A 207 -6.92 22.01 -6.13
C PRO A 207 -6.69 23.27 -5.30
N ILE A 208 -7.16 24.43 -5.76
CA ILE A 208 -6.88 25.69 -5.08
C ILE A 208 -7.57 25.81 -3.72
N HIS A 209 -8.85 25.45 -3.61
CA HIS A 209 -9.53 25.44 -2.30
C HIS A 209 -8.90 24.46 -1.33
N THR A 210 -8.40 23.32 -1.81
CA THR A 210 -7.70 22.36 -0.93
C THR A 210 -6.38 22.94 -0.42
N LEU A 211 -5.63 23.64 -1.27
CA LEU A 211 -4.37 24.29 -0.91
C LEU A 211 -4.60 25.47 0.03
N ILE A 212 -5.60 26.33 -0.21
CA ILE A 212 -5.99 27.43 0.70
C ILE A 212 -6.36 26.85 2.06
N ALA A 213 -7.18 25.79 2.11
CA ALA A 213 -7.58 25.15 3.35
C ALA A 213 -6.45 24.40 4.09
N TYR A 214 -5.27 24.25 3.47
CA TYR A 214 -4.10 23.61 4.06
C TYR A 214 -3.03 24.63 4.48
N TYR A 215 -2.67 25.57 3.59
CA TYR A 215 -1.59 26.54 3.82
C TYR A 215 -2.10 27.91 4.31
N GLY A 216 -3.36 28.27 4.02
CA GLY A 216 -3.86 29.64 4.13
C GLY A 216 -3.48 30.49 2.92
N ASP A 217 -4.14 31.64 2.76
CA ASP A 217 -3.97 32.52 1.59
C ASP A 217 -2.56 33.11 1.49
N ASP A 218 -2.03 33.63 2.60
CA ASP A 218 -0.73 34.33 2.64
C ASP A 218 0.43 33.39 2.28
N ALA A 219 0.56 32.29 3.03
CA ALA A 219 1.62 31.30 2.77
C ALA A 219 1.48 30.66 1.38
N LEU A 220 0.26 30.40 0.89
CA LEU A 220 0.07 29.85 -0.45
C LEU A 220 0.48 30.85 -1.54
N SER A 221 0.18 32.14 -1.37
CA SER A 221 0.61 33.20 -2.29
C SER A 221 2.13 33.23 -2.41
N ASP A 222 2.84 33.18 -1.28
CA ASP A 222 4.30 33.13 -1.23
C ASP A 222 4.88 31.89 -1.90
N ILE A 223 4.33 30.71 -1.60
CA ILE A 223 4.77 29.44 -2.20
C ILE A 223 4.63 29.49 -3.73
N LEU A 224 3.49 29.97 -4.22
CA LEU A 224 3.24 30.07 -5.66
C LEU A 224 4.14 31.13 -6.33
N ALA A 225 4.40 32.26 -5.67
CA ALA A 225 5.33 33.26 -6.16
C ALA A 225 6.78 32.72 -6.25
N GLY A 226 7.21 31.94 -5.25
CA GLY A 226 8.50 31.24 -5.26
C GLY A 226 8.58 30.19 -6.36
N ALA A 227 7.58 29.32 -6.46
CA ALA A 227 7.52 28.26 -7.46
C ALA A 227 7.44 28.79 -8.91
N ARG A 228 6.95 30.01 -9.12
CA ARG A 228 7.00 30.67 -10.44
C ARG A 228 8.41 31.04 -10.90
N LYS A 229 9.35 31.19 -9.98
CA LYS A 229 10.76 31.49 -10.30
C LYS A 229 11.57 30.26 -10.72
N ASN A 230 11.04 29.06 -10.44
CA ASN A 230 11.67 27.80 -10.84
C ASN A 230 11.08 27.35 -12.20
N PRO A 231 11.90 27.17 -13.25
CA PRO A 231 11.45 26.75 -14.58
C PRO A 231 10.62 25.46 -14.58
N ASP A 232 10.92 24.51 -13.69
CA ASP A 232 10.22 23.22 -13.62
C ASP A 232 8.78 23.35 -13.09
N THR A 233 8.53 24.36 -12.25
CA THR A 233 7.22 24.61 -11.62
C THR A 233 6.51 25.85 -12.13
N GLU A 234 7.14 26.65 -12.99
CA GLU A 234 6.62 27.95 -13.44
C GLU A 234 5.20 27.83 -14.02
N LYS A 235 5.00 26.87 -14.93
CA LYS A 235 3.72 26.66 -15.61
C LYS A 235 2.61 26.29 -14.64
N ILE A 236 2.89 25.35 -13.72
CA ILE A 236 1.87 24.87 -12.77
C ILE A 236 1.57 25.92 -11.70
N ALA A 237 2.60 26.61 -11.20
CA ALA A 237 2.45 27.68 -10.24
C ALA A 237 1.69 28.88 -10.82
N THR A 238 1.94 29.25 -12.08
CA THR A 238 1.19 30.32 -12.77
C THR A 238 -0.30 29.97 -12.93
N ASN A 239 -0.62 28.72 -13.24
CA ASN A 239 -2.01 28.27 -13.34
C ASN A 239 -2.72 28.23 -11.98
N LEU A 240 -2.01 27.83 -10.93
CA LEU A 240 -2.53 27.86 -9.56
C LEU A 240 -2.70 29.30 -9.05
N GLN A 241 -1.77 30.21 -9.35
CA GLN A 241 -1.90 31.63 -9.01
C GLN A 241 -3.14 32.24 -9.66
N ARG A 242 -3.38 31.94 -10.95
CA ARG A 242 -4.61 32.37 -11.63
C ARG A 242 -5.86 31.80 -10.96
N SER A 243 -5.80 30.55 -10.52
CA SER A 243 -6.91 29.91 -9.80
C SER A 243 -7.15 30.54 -8.42
N LEU A 244 -6.08 30.95 -7.73
CA LEU A 244 -6.12 31.67 -6.44
C LEU A 244 -6.79 33.02 -6.59
N LEU A 245 -6.34 33.83 -7.55
CA LEU A 245 -6.95 35.13 -7.84
C LEU A 245 -8.43 34.99 -8.21
N ASN A 246 -8.78 34.00 -9.04
CA ASN A 246 -10.17 33.73 -9.40
C ASN A 246 -11.01 33.29 -8.19
N ALA A 247 -10.44 32.56 -7.23
CA ALA A 247 -11.12 32.20 -5.99
C ALA A 247 -11.38 33.45 -5.13
N TRP A 248 -10.37 34.28 -4.91
CA TRP A 248 -10.51 35.54 -4.17
C TRP A 248 -11.55 36.49 -4.77
N VAL A 249 -11.59 36.60 -6.10
CA VAL A 249 -12.63 37.39 -6.80
C VAL A 249 -14.03 36.84 -6.53
N ARG A 250 -14.22 35.52 -6.56
CA ARG A 250 -15.53 34.88 -6.28
C ARG A 250 -15.95 35.03 -4.82
N GLU A 251 -14.98 35.07 -3.92
CA GLU A 251 -15.17 35.27 -2.47
C GLU A 251 -15.27 36.75 -2.10
N LEU A 252 -15.20 37.66 -3.07
CA LEU A 252 -15.27 39.12 -2.88
C LEU A 252 -14.22 39.64 -1.89
N LYS A 253 -13.02 39.04 -1.90
CA LYS A 253 -11.91 39.48 -1.05
C LYS A 253 -11.49 40.91 -1.41
N ASP A 254 -11.27 41.73 -0.39
CA ASP A 254 -11.00 43.16 -0.55
C ASP A 254 -9.69 43.41 -1.32
N PRO A 255 -9.64 44.32 -2.32
CA PRO A 255 -8.43 44.60 -3.08
C PRO A 255 -7.22 45.06 -2.24
N THR A 256 -7.43 45.75 -1.12
CA THR A 256 -6.37 46.15 -0.17
C THR A 256 -5.89 44.96 0.67
N GLU A 257 -6.73 43.97 0.93
CA GLU A 257 -6.26 42.70 1.49
C GLU A 257 -5.44 41.91 0.46
N VAL A 258 -5.92 41.85 -0.79
CA VAL A 258 -5.22 41.17 -1.88
C VAL A 258 -3.87 41.81 -2.17
N SER A 259 -3.74 43.13 -2.11
CA SER A 259 -2.45 43.81 -2.34
C SER A 259 -1.39 43.42 -1.28
N LYS A 260 -1.81 43.29 -0.02
CA LYS A 260 -0.98 42.76 1.08
C LYS A 260 -0.57 41.32 0.85
N LEU A 261 -1.53 40.44 0.50
CA LEU A 261 -1.28 39.01 0.22
C LEU A 261 -0.35 38.79 -0.99
N LEU A 262 -0.34 39.72 -1.95
CA LEU A 262 0.55 39.68 -3.11
C LEU A 262 1.87 40.42 -2.88
N LYS A 263 2.02 41.14 -1.77
CA LYS A 263 3.20 41.95 -1.42
C LYS A 263 3.56 42.95 -2.53
N VAL A 264 2.54 43.64 -3.04
CA VAL A 264 2.65 44.65 -4.11
C VAL A 264 2.49 46.09 -3.61
N ASP A 265 2.43 46.26 -2.28
CA ASP A 265 2.39 47.56 -1.59
C ASP A 265 3.77 48.23 -1.54
#